data_AF-A0A847YV69-F1
#
_entry.id   AF-A0A847YV69-F1
#
_cell.length_a   1.000
_cell.length_b   1.000
_cell.length_c   1.000
_cell.angle_alpha   90.00
_cell.angle_beta   90.00
_cell.angle_gamma   90.00
#
_symmetry.space_group_name_H-M   'P 1'
#
loop_
_entity.id
_entity.type
_entity.pdbx_description
1 polymer ?
#
loop_
_entity_poly.entity_id
_entity_poly.type
_entity_poly.pdbx_seq_one_letter_code
_entity_poly.pdbx_strand_id
1 'polypeptide(L)'
;MLIVGNGLSRLAYKKEIQNFKGEVWIFNYAFKEKWLARKATRWAGHTELIEMAKKYKEKYDYKYDIWGGVSSAEKIFDKNIKAGDSGSTAAWQALREGYDIWCVGIDLGGWDIYSPEHEKQNKSIWVMRWKRLYKFYKDKIHWIGQDHTEILRSPNITKYSSLYTNGKIHIRDEKSRKAIEKFIGKNSK
;
A
#
# COMPACT_ATOMS: atom_id res chain seq x y z
N MET A 1 -6.06 11.88 4.99
CA MET A 1 -5.83 11.27 3.67
C MET A 1 -5.71 9.76 3.81
N LEU A 2 -6.24 8.98 2.87
CA LEU A 2 -6.16 7.51 2.88
C LEU A 2 -5.07 7.00 1.93
N ILE A 3 -4.15 6.18 2.43
CA ILE A 3 -3.19 5.38 1.66
C ILE A 3 -3.72 3.95 1.58
N VAL A 4 -4.04 3.51 0.36
CA VAL A 4 -4.53 2.17 0.04
C VAL A 4 -3.42 1.38 -0.63
N GLY A 5 -2.69 0.59 0.17
CA GLY A 5 -1.57 -0.21 -0.31
C GLY A 5 -1.98 -1.37 -1.23
N ASN A 6 -0.98 -2.16 -1.61
CA ASN A 6 -1.16 -3.25 -2.58
C ASN A 6 -1.53 -4.59 -1.91
N GLY A 7 -1.74 -4.63 -0.58
CA GLY A 7 -2.17 -5.80 0.17
C GLY A 7 -3.65 -6.14 -0.02
N LEU A 8 -3.94 -7.41 -0.26
CA LEU A 8 -5.27 -7.98 -0.51
C LEU A 8 -6.25 -7.79 0.67
N SER A 9 -5.75 -7.62 1.89
CA SER A 9 -6.50 -7.31 3.09
C SER A 9 -7.36 -6.05 2.94
N ARG A 10 -6.97 -5.09 2.09
CA ARG A 10 -7.79 -3.92 1.74
C ARG A 10 -9.19 -4.29 1.24
N LEU A 11 -9.33 -5.46 0.60
CA LEU A 11 -10.60 -5.91 0.01
C LEU A 11 -11.67 -6.14 1.08
N ALA A 12 -11.28 -6.44 2.31
CA ALA A 12 -12.18 -6.50 3.46
C ALA A 12 -12.75 -5.13 3.85
N TYR A 13 -12.07 -4.04 3.50
CA TYR A 13 -12.41 -2.67 3.92
C TYR A 13 -12.95 -1.83 2.75
N LYS A 14 -13.52 -2.49 1.74
CA LYS A 14 -14.02 -1.83 0.53
C LYS A 14 -15.03 -0.71 0.85
N LYS A 15 -15.96 -0.93 1.77
CA LYS A 15 -17.00 0.05 2.12
C LYS A 15 -16.37 1.29 2.78
N GLU A 16 -15.44 1.06 3.69
CA GLU A 16 -14.67 2.08 4.41
C GLU A 16 -13.86 2.93 3.41
N ILE A 17 -13.17 2.29 2.46
CA ILE A 17 -12.40 2.96 1.40
C ILE A 17 -13.33 3.81 0.50
N GLN A 18 -14.46 3.25 0.04
CA GLN A 18 -15.40 3.96 -0.82
C GLN A 18 -16.01 5.19 -0.12
N ASN A 19 -16.30 5.06 1.18
CA ASN A 19 -16.92 6.11 1.99
C ASN A 19 -15.92 7.13 2.53
N PHE A 20 -14.62 6.87 2.46
CA PHE A 20 -13.59 7.78 2.96
C PHE A 20 -13.74 9.17 2.34
N LYS A 21 -13.68 10.20 3.19
CA LYS A 21 -13.80 11.61 2.78
C LYS A 21 -12.40 12.22 2.65
N GLY A 22 -12.13 12.86 1.52
CA GLY A 22 -10.83 13.44 1.20
C GLY A 22 -10.01 12.62 0.22
N GLU A 23 -8.70 12.89 0.19
CA GLU A 23 -7.77 12.26 -0.76
C GLU A 23 -7.56 10.76 -0.50
N VAL A 24 -7.50 10.00 -1.60
CA VAL A 24 -7.27 8.54 -1.61
C VAL A 24 -6.13 8.23 -2.56
N TRP A 25 -5.02 7.75 -2.02
CA TRP A 25 -3.84 7.39 -2.79
C TRP A 25 -3.75 5.88 -2.92
N ILE A 26 -3.57 5.39 -4.13
CA ILE A 26 -3.55 3.96 -4.44
C ILE A 26 -2.19 3.55 -5.03
N PHE A 27 -1.78 2.31 -4.79
CA PHE A 27 -0.42 1.87 -5.13
C PHE A 27 -0.36 0.69 -6.10
N ASN A 28 0.69 0.67 -6.92
CA ASN A 28 1.03 -0.45 -7.80
C ASN A 28 -0.17 -0.92 -8.62
N TYR A 29 -0.58 -2.18 -8.55
CA TYR A 29 -1.66 -2.71 -9.39
C TYR A 29 -3.08 -2.34 -8.96
N ALA A 30 -3.24 -1.56 -7.89
CA ALA A 30 -4.56 -1.10 -7.43
C ALA A 30 -5.36 -0.34 -8.50
N PHE A 31 -4.71 0.29 -9.49
CA PHE A 31 -5.41 0.95 -10.62
C PHE A 31 -6.22 -0.02 -11.49
N LYS A 32 -5.93 -1.33 -11.44
CA LYS A 32 -6.69 -2.35 -12.18
C LYS A 32 -8.07 -2.58 -11.58
N GLU A 33 -8.27 -2.23 -10.31
CA GLU A 33 -9.56 -2.34 -9.64
C GLU A 33 -10.44 -1.12 -9.94
N LYS A 34 -11.38 -1.25 -10.89
CA LYS A 34 -12.21 -0.12 -11.36
C LYS A 34 -12.87 0.69 -10.24
N TRP A 35 -13.37 0.01 -9.19
CA TRP A 35 -14.04 0.67 -8.08
C TRP A 35 -13.09 1.52 -7.23
N LEU A 36 -11.82 1.12 -7.14
CA LEU A 36 -10.79 1.82 -6.38
C LEU A 36 -10.13 2.92 -7.22
N ALA A 37 -9.84 2.65 -8.49
CA ALA A 37 -9.30 3.62 -9.43
C ALA A 37 -10.22 4.84 -9.62
N ARG A 38 -11.55 4.65 -9.65
CA ARG A 38 -12.53 5.75 -9.69
C ARG A 38 -12.53 6.61 -8.43
N LYS A 39 -12.13 6.04 -7.28
CA LYS A 39 -12.10 6.72 -5.99
C LYS A 39 -10.78 7.45 -5.75
N ALA A 40 -9.71 7.01 -6.40
CA ALA A 40 -8.37 7.54 -6.22
C ALA A 40 -8.27 9.00 -6.64
N THR A 41 -7.53 9.78 -5.86
CA THR A 41 -7.04 11.12 -6.22
C THR A 41 -5.60 11.08 -6.70
N ARG A 42 -4.81 10.11 -6.24
CA ARG A 42 -3.43 9.89 -6.70
C ARG A 42 -3.13 8.39 -6.87
N TRP A 43 -2.27 8.10 -7.82
CA TRP A 43 -1.64 6.79 -7.98
C TRP A 43 -0.12 6.93 -7.90
N ALA A 44 0.54 5.96 -7.27
CA ALA A 44 1.99 5.84 -7.29
C ALA A 44 2.44 4.37 -7.33
N GLY A 45 3.64 4.10 -7.84
CA GLY A 45 4.11 2.72 -7.92
C GLY A 45 5.53 2.63 -8.43
N HIS A 46 5.95 1.41 -8.74
CA HIS A 46 7.21 1.16 -9.41
C HIS A 46 7.26 1.81 -10.81
N THR A 47 8.45 2.20 -11.27
CA THR A 47 8.65 2.95 -12.51
C THR A 47 8.09 2.21 -13.72
N GLU A 48 8.25 0.89 -13.77
CA GLU A 48 7.75 0.01 -14.83
C GLU A 48 6.21 -0.03 -14.92
N LEU A 49 5.51 0.40 -13.86
CA LEU A 49 4.05 0.43 -13.84
C LEU A 49 3.47 1.77 -14.29
N ILE A 50 4.27 2.83 -14.40
CA ILE A 50 3.79 4.19 -14.72
C ILE A 50 3.07 4.19 -16.08
N GLU A 51 3.70 3.62 -17.10
CA GLU A 51 3.12 3.57 -18.45
C GLU A 51 1.84 2.72 -18.49
N MET A 52 1.81 1.62 -17.74
CA MET A 52 0.61 0.80 -17.61
C MET A 52 -0.53 1.56 -16.91
N ALA A 53 -0.22 2.31 -15.85
CA ALA A 53 -1.19 3.12 -15.13
C ALA A 53 -1.75 4.27 -16.00
N LYS A 54 -0.92 4.90 -16.84
CA LYS A 54 -1.36 5.91 -17.83
C LYS A 54 -2.35 5.33 -18.83
N LYS A 55 -2.01 4.18 -19.44
CA LYS A 55 -2.91 3.49 -20.39
C LYS A 55 -4.26 3.14 -19.76
N TYR A 56 -4.27 2.72 -18.50
CA TYR A 56 -5.52 2.43 -17.77
C TYR A 56 -6.29 3.71 -17.43
N LYS A 57 -5.60 4.77 -17.01
CA LYS A 57 -6.20 6.08 -16.72
C LYS A 57 -6.92 6.62 -17.95
N GLU A 58 -6.28 6.60 -19.11
CA GLU A 58 -6.84 7.05 -20.38
C GLU A 58 -8.01 6.17 -20.83
N LYS A 59 -7.81 4.84 -20.88
CA LYS A 59 -8.83 3.88 -21.34
C LYS A 59 -10.16 3.98 -20.57
N TYR A 60 -10.11 4.31 -19.28
CA TYR A 60 -11.28 4.33 -18.41
C TYR A 60 -11.63 5.72 -17.88
N ASP A 61 -11.00 6.77 -18.42
CA ASP A 61 -11.17 8.17 -18.05
C ASP A 61 -11.06 8.42 -16.52
N TYR A 62 -10.06 7.80 -15.87
CA TYR A 62 -9.81 8.03 -14.45
C TYR A 62 -9.15 9.40 -14.21
N LYS A 63 -9.42 9.99 -13.05
CA LYS A 63 -9.04 11.38 -12.73
C LYS A 63 -7.89 11.53 -11.74
N TYR A 64 -7.29 10.44 -11.28
CA TYR A 64 -6.16 10.51 -10.34
C TYR A 64 -4.89 11.04 -11.00
N ASP A 65 -4.06 11.75 -10.25
CA ASP A 65 -2.71 12.12 -10.69
C ASP A 65 -1.74 10.93 -10.59
N ILE A 66 -0.80 10.82 -11.51
CA ILE A 66 0.26 9.80 -11.50
C ILE A 66 1.56 10.38 -10.93
N TRP A 67 1.93 9.90 -9.74
CA TRP A 67 3.12 10.32 -9.00
C TRP A 67 4.25 9.30 -9.10
N GLY A 68 5.49 9.77 -9.14
CA GLY A 68 6.67 8.91 -9.18
C GLY A 68 7.98 9.63 -8.82
N GLY A 69 9.07 8.85 -8.78
CA GLY A 69 10.43 9.38 -8.56
C GLY A 69 11.18 9.71 -9.84
N VAL A 70 10.51 9.66 -10.99
CA VAL A 70 11.10 9.78 -12.34
C VAL A 70 10.30 10.74 -13.21
N SER A 71 10.92 11.27 -14.26
CA SER A 71 10.32 12.26 -15.18
C SER A 71 9.16 11.72 -16.02
N SER A 72 9.00 10.40 -16.11
CA SER A 72 7.86 9.79 -16.82
C SER A 72 6.54 9.90 -16.03
N ALA A 73 6.57 10.25 -14.74
CA ALA A 73 5.37 10.53 -13.95
C ALA A 73 4.78 11.92 -14.29
N GLU A 74 3.49 12.13 -14.02
CA GLU A 74 2.84 13.44 -14.19
C GLU A 74 3.28 14.43 -13.10
N LYS A 75 3.53 13.90 -11.90
CA LYS A 75 4.04 14.63 -10.74
C LYS A 75 5.22 13.88 -10.16
N ILE A 76 6.20 14.61 -9.64
CA ILE A 76 7.41 14.04 -9.05
C ILE A 76 7.35 14.20 -7.53
N PHE A 77 7.63 13.13 -6.79
CA PHE A 77 7.82 13.21 -5.35
C PHE A 77 8.95 14.17 -4.98
N ASP A 78 8.90 14.73 -3.78
CA ASP A 78 9.98 15.57 -3.31
C ASP A 78 11.31 14.80 -3.27
N LYS A 79 12.32 15.34 -3.95
CA LYS A 79 13.63 14.71 -4.15
C LYS A 79 14.39 14.45 -2.84
N ASN A 80 14.03 15.11 -1.75
CA ASN A 80 14.61 14.90 -0.43
C ASN A 80 14.01 13.68 0.30
N ILE A 81 12.94 13.07 -0.22
CA ILE A 81 12.36 11.85 0.32
C ILE A 81 13.15 10.63 -0.20
N LYS A 82 13.98 10.06 0.67
CA LYS A 82 14.80 8.87 0.36
C LYS A 82 14.22 7.62 1.01
N ALA A 83 12.96 7.30 0.70
CA ALA A 83 12.29 6.15 1.29
C ALA A 83 12.51 4.87 0.46
N GLY A 84 12.60 4.95 -0.87
CA GLY A 84 13.10 3.85 -1.72
C GLY A 84 12.14 2.68 -1.97
N ASP A 85 10.86 2.79 -1.56
CA ASP A 85 9.71 2.02 -2.06
C ASP A 85 8.51 2.96 -2.19
N SER A 86 7.53 2.60 -3.02
CA SER A 86 6.41 3.47 -3.35
C SER A 86 5.53 3.81 -2.14
N GLY A 87 5.23 2.82 -1.28
CA GLY A 87 4.37 3.00 -0.11
C GLY A 87 4.97 3.94 0.93
N SER A 88 6.21 3.71 1.33
CA SER A 88 6.89 4.57 2.32
C SER A 88 7.22 5.95 1.75
N THR A 89 7.57 6.06 0.46
CA THR A 89 7.82 7.35 -0.21
C THR A 89 6.57 8.22 -0.18
N ALA A 90 5.42 7.64 -0.52
CA ALA A 90 4.17 8.38 -0.49
C ALA A 90 3.71 8.75 0.93
N ALA A 91 3.92 7.89 1.92
CA ALA A 91 3.66 8.24 3.31
C ALA A 91 4.51 9.44 3.76
N TRP A 92 5.81 9.46 3.43
CA TRP A 92 6.66 10.63 3.67
C TRP A 92 6.17 11.89 2.94
N GLN A 93 5.77 11.75 1.68
CA GLN A 93 5.26 12.87 0.88
C GLN A 93 4.01 13.46 1.53
N ALA A 94 3.06 12.62 1.92
CA ALA A 94 1.82 13.08 2.53
C ALA A 94 2.02 13.71 3.91
N LEU A 95 2.90 13.17 4.76
CA LEU A 95 3.26 13.79 6.03
C LEU A 95 3.90 15.17 5.81
N ARG A 96 4.71 15.31 4.77
CA ARG A 96 5.33 16.59 4.41
C ARG A 96 4.32 17.60 3.86
N GLU A 97 3.30 17.13 3.14
CA GLU A 97 2.15 17.93 2.73
C GLU A 97 1.19 18.26 3.90
N GLY A 98 1.49 17.82 5.12
CA GLY A 98 0.75 18.17 6.33
C GLY A 98 -0.47 17.28 6.62
N TYR A 99 -0.59 16.14 5.96
CA TYR A 99 -1.73 15.24 6.16
C TYR A 99 -1.58 14.34 7.38
N ASP A 100 -2.73 14.11 8.04
CA ASP A 100 -2.96 12.90 8.83
C ASP A 100 -3.25 11.74 7.87
N ILE A 101 -2.62 10.59 8.12
CA ILE A 101 -2.61 9.45 7.21
C ILE A 101 -3.35 8.27 7.82
N TRP A 102 -4.31 7.75 7.09
CA TRP A 102 -4.93 6.46 7.34
C TRP A 102 -4.36 5.45 6.34
N CYS A 103 -3.90 4.30 6.83
CA CYS A 103 -3.28 3.25 6.04
C CYS A 103 -4.19 2.02 6.01
N VAL A 104 -4.42 1.45 4.83
CA VAL A 104 -5.17 0.20 4.66
C VAL A 104 -4.49 -0.68 3.62
N GLY A 105 -4.38 -1.98 3.91
CA GLY A 105 -3.74 -2.97 3.02
C GLY A 105 -2.30 -2.62 2.63
N ILE A 106 -1.50 -2.15 3.58
CA ILE A 106 -0.07 -1.92 3.35
C ILE A 106 0.62 -3.28 3.37
N ASP A 107 1.19 -3.67 2.23
CA ASP A 107 1.85 -4.95 2.07
C ASP A 107 3.27 -4.92 2.64
N LEU A 108 3.37 -5.15 3.95
CA LEU A 108 4.66 -5.40 4.61
C LEU A 108 5.17 -6.85 4.38
N GLY A 109 4.41 -7.67 3.63
CA GLY A 109 4.82 -8.97 3.06
C GLY A 109 3.80 -10.11 3.15
N GLY A 110 4.29 -11.35 3.07
CA GLY A 110 3.46 -12.56 3.26
C GLY A 110 2.46 -12.81 2.12
N TRP A 111 1.38 -13.52 2.42
CA TRP A 111 0.29 -13.80 1.47
C TRP A 111 -0.57 -12.59 1.14
N ASP A 112 -0.35 -11.47 1.85
CA ASP A 112 -1.10 -10.24 1.64
C ASP A 112 -0.47 -9.37 0.57
N ILE A 113 -0.22 -9.94 -0.62
CA ILE A 113 0.40 -9.23 -1.72
C ILE A 113 -0.36 -9.53 -3.01
N TYR A 114 -0.81 -8.46 -3.68
CA TYR A 114 -1.47 -8.57 -4.97
C TYR A 114 -0.50 -8.89 -6.12
N SER A 115 0.77 -8.50 -5.98
CA SER A 115 1.81 -8.75 -6.98
C SER A 115 2.31 -10.19 -6.92
N PRO A 116 2.32 -10.95 -8.04
CA PRO A 116 2.88 -12.29 -8.10
C PRO A 116 4.36 -12.32 -7.68
N GLU A 117 4.79 -13.41 -7.03
CA GLU A 117 6.17 -13.72 -6.60
C GLU A 117 6.75 -12.80 -5.52
N HIS A 118 6.12 -11.66 -5.25
CA HIS A 118 6.56 -10.76 -4.21
C HIS A 118 6.51 -11.44 -2.85
N GLU A 119 5.66 -12.44 -2.59
CA GLU A 119 5.61 -13.19 -1.34
C GLU A 119 6.95 -13.83 -0.95
N LYS A 120 7.80 -14.15 -1.93
CA LYS A 120 9.12 -14.76 -1.73
C LYS A 120 10.23 -13.75 -1.40
N GLN A 121 9.98 -12.45 -1.59
CA GLN A 121 10.99 -11.41 -1.36
C GLN A 121 11.15 -11.09 0.13
N ASN A 122 12.41 -10.85 0.54
CA ASN A 122 12.73 -10.32 1.87
C ASN A 122 12.34 -8.83 1.96
N LYS A 123 11.41 -8.52 2.85
CA LYS A 123 10.86 -7.17 3.03
C LYS A 123 11.28 -6.49 4.32
N SER A 124 12.35 -6.98 4.96
CA SER A 124 12.92 -6.35 6.17
C SER A 124 13.15 -4.84 5.97
N ILE A 125 13.62 -4.45 4.78
CA ILE A 125 13.84 -3.05 4.40
C ILE A 125 12.53 -2.25 4.41
N TRP A 126 11.42 -2.78 3.87
CA TRP A 126 10.13 -2.08 3.85
C TRP A 126 9.61 -1.89 5.28
N VAL A 127 9.71 -2.92 6.12
CA VAL A 127 9.34 -2.85 7.54
C VAL A 127 10.19 -1.80 8.27
N MET A 128 11.51 -1.76 8.04
CA MET A 128 12.40 -0.75 8.63
C MET A 128 12.00 0.68 8.23
N ARG A 129 11.63 0.90 6.97
CA ARG A 129 11.20 2.22 6.48
C ARG A 129 9.91 2.69 7.12
N TRP A 130 8.91 1.80 7.22
CA TRP A 130 7.68 2.09 7.94
C TRP A 130 7.89 2.29 9.44
N LYS A 131 8.81 1.54 10.06
CA LYS A 131 9.17 1.73 11.46
C LYS A 131 9.80 3.10 11.70
N ARG A 132 10.64 3.57 10.78
CA ARG A 132 11.20 4.93 10.83
C ARG A 132 10.10 5.98 10.76
N LEU A 133 9.16 5.86 9.81
CA LEU A 133 7.98 6.73 9.71
C LEU A 133 7.20 6.76 11.03
N TYR A 134 6.85 5.58 11.55
CA TYR A 134 6.07 5.46 12.78
C TYR A 134 6.78 6.07 13.99
N LYS A 135 8.11 5.93 14.11
CA LYS A 135 8.88 6.53 15.20
C LYS A 135 8.72 8.05 15.29
N PHE A 136 8.67 8.74 14.14
CA PHE A 136 8.59 10.20 14.08
C PHE A 136 7.15 10.73 14.01
N TYR A 137 6.22 9.93 13.49
CA TYR A 137 4.86 10.38 13.14
C TYR A 137 3.75 9.48 13.67
N LYS A 138 3.98 8.79 14.80
CA LYS A 138 3.00 7.85 15.40
C LYS A 138 1.60 8.44 15.59
N ASP A 139 1.51 9.75 15.88
CA ASP A 139 0.24 10.43 16.16
C ASP A 139 -0.47 10.89 14.87
N LYS A 140 0.20 10.74 13.73
CA LYS A 140 -0.27 11.12 12.38
C LYS A 140 -0.53 9.92 11.48
N ILE A 141 -0.21 8.70 11.93
CA ILE A 141 -0.35 7.47 11.15
C ILE A 141 -1.35 6.56 11.86
N HIS A 142 -2.46 6.30 11.19
CA HIS A 142 -3.57 5.48 11.67
C HIS A 142 -3.72 4.25 10.78
N TRP A 143 -4.11 3.10 11.36
CA TRP A 143 -4.26 1.84 10.64
C TRP A 143 -5.72 1.43 10.56
N ILE A 144 -6.18 1.01 9.39
CA ILE A 144 -7.50 0.42 9.16
C ILE A 144 -7.30 -1.09 8.93
N GLY A 145 -7.88 -1.89 9.82
CA GLY A 145 -7.83 -3.35 9.76
C GLY A 145 -6.75 -3.95 10.64
N GLN A 146 -5.93 -4.87 10.09
CA GLN A 146 -4.84 -5.47 10.85
C GLN A 146 -3.89 -4.38 11.35
N ASP A 147 -3.75 -4.30 12.66
CA ASP A 147 -2.87 -3.32 13.27
C ASP A 147 -1.41 -3.73 13.03
N HIS A 148 -0.74 -3.01 12.14
CA HIS A 148 0.70 -3.14 11.94
C HIS A 148 1.50 -2.43 13.04
N THR A 149 0.85 -1.73 13.97
CA THR A 149 1.53 -1.00 15.04
C THR A 149 2.30 -1.92 15.98
N GLU A 150 1.78 -3.09 16.34
CA GLU A 150 2.50 -4.07 17.19
C GLU A 150 3.88 -4.41 16.59
N ILE A 151 3.89 -4.54 15.27
CA ILE A 151 5.07 -4.91 14.47
C ILE A 151 6.05 -3.75 14.44
N LEU A 152 5.55 -2.55 14.15
CA LEU A 152 6.37 -1.35 14.06
C LEU A 152 6.96 -0.97 15.43
N ARG A 153 6.29 -1.35 16.52
CA ARG A 153 6.79 -1.21 17.90
C ARG A 153 7.78 -2.32 18.29
N SER A 154 7.69 -3.51 17.70
CA SER A 154 8.53 -4.65 18.06
C SER A 154 10.03 -4.39 17.81
N PRO A 155 10.93 -4.71 18.76
CA PRO A 155 12.37 -4.60 18.55
C PRO A 155 12.92 -5.68 17.62
N ASN A 156 12.22 -6.80 17.42
CA ASN A 156 12.72 -7.96 16.66
C ASN A 156 12.14 -8.01 15.23
N ILE A 157 12.76 -7.25 14.34
CA ILE A 157 12.37 -7.18 12.91
C ILE A 157 12.64 -8.50 12.19
N THR A 158 13.71 -9.22 12.53
CA THR A 158 14.10 -10.46 11.85
C THR A 158 13.09 -11.59 12.09
N LYS A 159 12.64 -11.77 13.34
CA LYS A 159 11.55 -12.70 13.69
C LYS A 159 10.26 -12.34 12.96
N TYR A 160 10.05 -11.05 12.71
CA TYR A 160 8.92 -10.60 11.94
C TYR A 160 9.09 -10.93 10.47
N SER A 161 10.16 -10.49 9.79
CA SER A 161 10.40 -10.82 8.38
C SER A 161 10.28 -12.32 8.07
N SER A 162 10.73 -13.20 8.97
CA SER A 162 10.58 -14.65 8.79
C SER A 162 9.12 -15.15 8.82
N LEU A 163 8.19 -14.49 9.51
CA LEU A 163 6.76 -14.79 9.42
C LEU A 163 6.21 -14.52 8.01
N TYR A 164 6.75 -13.51 7.34
CA TYR A 164 6.29 -13.01 6.04
C TYR A 164 6.95 -13.79 4.89
N THR A 165 8.24 -14.11 5.02
CA THR A 165 8.98 -14.89 4.01
C THR A 165 8.52 -16.34 3.93
N ASN A 166 8.05 -16.93 5.04
CA ASN A 166 7.55 -18.30 5.06
C ASN A 166 6.09 -18.45 4.57
N GLY A 167 5.49 -17.37 4.03
CA GLY A 167 4.09 -17.41 3.58
C GLY A 167 3.09 -17.75 4.68
N LYS A 168 3.45 -17.57 5.95
CA LYS A 168 2.50 -17.82 7.04
C LYS A 168 1.46 -16.69 7.06
N ILE A 169 0.20 -17.06 7.28
CA ILE A 169 -0.87 -16.10 7.49
C ILE A 169 -0.55 -15.33 8.77
N HIS A 170 -0.08 -14.10 8.61
CA HIS A 170 0.25 -13.18 9.71
C HIS A 170 -0.92 -12.23 10.01
N ILE A 171 -1.90 -12.18 9.10
CA ILE A 171 -3.15 -11.44 9.26
C ILE A 171 -4.05 -12.27 10.14
N ARG A 172 -4.20 -11.84 11.39
CA ARG A 172 -5.00 -12.55 12.40
C ARG A 172 -6.47 -12.23 12.27
N ASP A 173 -6.80 -11.07 11.71
CA ASP A 173 -8.19 -10.67 11.56
C ASP A 173 -8.92 -11.54 10.53
N GLU A 174 -10.02 -12.15 10.95
CA GLU A 174 -10.78 -13.11 10.13
C GLU A 174 -11.35 -12.45 8.87
N LYS A 175 -11.72 -11.18 8.96
CA LYS A 175 -12.33 -10.40 7.87
C LYS A 175 -11.37 -10.28 6.68
N SER A 176 -10.13 -9.88 6.92
CA SER A 176 -9.07 -9.79 5.90
C SER A 176 -8.68 -11.16 5.38
N ARG A 177 -8.52 -12.17 6.26
CA ARG A 177 -8.16 -13.53 5.85
C ARG A 177 -9.16 -14.11 4.85
N LYS A 178 -10.47 -14.01 5.13
CA LYS A 178 -11.54 -14.44 4.21
C LYS A 178 -11.48 -13.70 2.87
N ALA A 179 -11.14 -12.41 2.89
CA ALA A 179 -11.02 -11.63 1.66
C ALA A 179 -9.84 -12.10 0.79
N ILE A 180 -8.69 -12.40 1.42
CA ILE A 180 -7.49 -12.94 0.77
C ILE A 180 -7.78 -14.32 0.18
N GLU A 181 -8.30 -15.26 0.98
CA GLU A 181 -8.66 -16.61 0.55
C GLU A 181 -9.62 -16.59 -0.64
N LYS A 182 -10.65 -15.74 -0.59
CA LYS A 182 -11.61 -15.56 -1.68
C LYS A 182 -10.97 -15.03 -2.96
N PHE A 183 -9.98 -14.14 -2.84
CA PHE A 183 -9.27 -13.59 -4.01
C PHE A 183 -8.35 -14.65 -4.62
N ILE A 184 -7.55 -15.33 -3.81
CA ILE A 184 -6.64 -16.39 -4.27
C ILE A 184 -7.44 -17.52 -4.93
N GLY A 185 -8.48 -18.04 -4.26
CA GLY A 185 -9.29 -19.14 -4.78
C GLY A 185 -10.06 -18.83 -6.08
N LYS A 186 -10.24 -17.54 -6.42
CA LYS A 186 -10.82 -17.13 -7.71
C LYS A 186 -9.81 -17.14 -8.86
N ASN A 187 -8.52 -17.01 -8.57
CA ASN A 187 -7.46 -16.98 -9.58
C ASN A 187 -6.78 -18.34 -9.79
N SER A 188 -7.17 -19.38 -9.03
CA SER A 188 -6.69 -20.75 -9.15
C SER A 188 -7.57 -21.65 -10.04
N LYS A 189 -8.56 -21.07 -10.72
CA LYS A 189 -9.44 -21.74 -11.70
C LYS A 189 -9.33 -21.03 -13.03
#